data_AF-X0WCE9-F1
#
_entry.id   AF-X0WCE9-F1
#
_cell.length_a   1.000
_cell.length_b   1.000
_cell.length_c   1.000
_cell.angle_alpha   90.00
_cell.angle_beta   90.00
_cell.angle_gamma   90.00
#
_symmetry.space_group_name_H-M   'P 1'
#
loop_
_entity.id
_entity.type
_entity.pdbx_description
1 polymer ?
#
loop_
_entity_poly.entity_id
_entity_poly.type
_entity_poly.pdbx_seq_one_letter_code
_entity_poly.pdbx_strand_id
1 'polypeptide(L)'
;MRSSEPSERVEESLAQDLHDHWQDLNGLYNGIQEAELLRTKDIISKSPQHDVRAYGAIGDGATDDYTAINDTLTAATNGGTVVFPIGHYKHGTKLTIPKGVKLKGYSHHFAASDEGSKLEYTGAGFGIQTDDCSILENLTIESNASGVALYGSQAVMRDCTVTAAYGTGGAGTIGVQFSDGQDTAGTPDNPSYYCAMENCRVRSFAIQVKMLRYANGNYIRNGQLHRAADMTNA
;
A
#
# COMPACT_ATOMS: atom_id res chain seq x y z
N MET A 1 11.04 66.56 -33.40
CA MET A 1 10.43 65.71 -32.36
C MET A 1 8.93 65.82 -32.53
N ARG A 2 8.27 64.79 -33.07
CA ARG A 2 6.81 64.78 -33.24
C ARG A 2 6.24 64.49 -31.86
N SER A 3 5.58 65.46 -31.23
CA SER A 3 4.86 65.22 -29.98
C SER A 3 3.66 64.35 -30.29
N SER A 4 3.54 63.18 -29.65
CA SER A 4 2.40 62.28 -29.80
C SER A 4 1.09 63.01 -29.47
N GLU A 5 0.05 62.75 -30.25
CA GLU A 5 -1.25 63.40 -30.06
C GLU A 5 -1.86 62.99 -28.71
N PRO A 6 -2.68 63.84 -28.07
CA PRO A 6 -3.21 63.57 -26.73
C PRO A 6 -3.95 62.23 -26.59
N SER A 7 -4.59 61.73 -27.65
CA SER A 7 -5.27 60.44 -27.68
C SER A 7 -4.30 59.25 -27.61
N GLU A 8 -3.16 59.36 -28.30
CA GLU A 8 -2.12 58.32 -28.35
C GLU A 8 -1.49 58.12 -26.96
N ARG A 9 -1.31 59.21 -26.20
CA ARG A 9 -0.83 59.15 -24.80
C ARG A 9 -1.82 58.52 -23.84
N VAL A 10 -3.12 58.65 -24.09
CA VAL A 10 -4.17 58.00 -23.27
C VAL A 10 -4.19 56.50 -23.55
N GLU A 11 -4.08 56.09 -24.82
CA GLU A 11 -4.02 54.67 -25.20
C GLU A 11 -2.76 53.97 -24.65
N GLU A 12 -1.59 54.62 -24.70
CA GLU A 12 -0.36 54.10 -24.09
C GLU A 12 -0.49 53.91 -22.57
N SER A 13 -1.14 54.85 -21.87
CA SER A 13 -1.39 54.74 -20.42
C SER A 13 -2.34 53.58 -20.09
N LEU A 14 -3.42 53.44 -20.84
CA LEU A 14 -4.38 52.33 -20.67
C LEU A 14 -3.74 50.97 -20.95
N ALA A 15 -2.85 50.89 -21.94
CA ALA A 15 -2.11 49.68 -22.24
C ALA A 15 -1.13 49.31 -21.11
N GLN A 16 -0.48 50.30 -20.51
CA GLN A 16 0.40 50.09 -19.35
C GLN A 16 -0.40 49.65 -18.11
N ASP A 17 -1.53 50.30 -17.83
CA ASP A 17 -2.40 49.94 -16.71
C ASP A 17 -2.94 48.50 -16.85
N LEU A 18 -3.30 48.08 -18.07
CA LEU A 18 -3.72 46.72 -18.35
C LEU A 18 -2.57 45.71 -18.20
N HIS A 19 -1.34 46.09 -18.58
CA HIS A 19 -0.16 45.25 -18.39
C HIS A 19 0.12 45.02 -16.91
N ASP A 20 0.11 46.08 -16.11
CA ASP A 20 0.38 46.02 -14.68
C ASP A 20 -0.71 45.22 -13.96
N HIS A 21 -1.98 45.42 -14.32
CA HIS A 21 -3.09 44.61 -13.80
C HIS A 21 -2.95 43.13 -14.16
N TRP A 22 -2.49 42.80 -15.37
CA TRP A 22 -2.25 41.41 -15.77
C TRP A 22 -1.09 40.78 -14.98
N GLN A 23 -0.03 41.53 -14.68
CA GLN A 23 1.08 41.06 -13.84
C GLN A 23 0.62 40.76 -12.41
N ASP A 24 -0.20 41.64 -11.83
CA ASP A 24 -0.76 41.45 -10.49
C ASP A 24 -1.66 40.21 -10.41
N LEU A 25 -2.53 40.01 -11.42
CA LEU A 25 -3.38 38.83 -11.51
C LEU A 25 -2.56 37.53 -11.64
N ASN A 26 -1.46 37.54 -12.38
CA ASN A 26 -0.56 36.38 -12.46
C ASN A 26 0.17 36.12 -11.15
N GLY A 27 0.63 37.17 -10.47
CA GLY A 27 1.25 37.05 -9.14
C GLY A 27 0.28 36.42 -8.14
N LEU A 28 -0.98 36.86 -8.15
CA LEU A 28 -2.03 36.29 -7.32
C LEU A 28 -2.33 34.82 -7.68
N TYR A 29 -2.45 34.51 -8.98
CA TYR A 29 -2.67 33.14 -9.46
C TYR A 29 -1.54 32.19 -9.03
N ASN A 30 -0.28 32.60 -9.20
CA ASN A 30 0.88 31.82 -8.79
C ASN A 30 0.94 31.63 -7.27
N GLY A 31 0.65 32.69 -6.50
CA GLY A 31 0.60 32.60 -5.03
C GLY A 31 -0.51 31.68 -4.51
N ILE A 32 -1.66 31.64 -5.19
CA ILE A 32 -2.75 30.70 -4.88
C ILE A 32 -2.33 29.26 -5.20
N GLN A 33 -1.73 29.02 -6.38
CA GLN A 33 -1.22 27.69 -6.77
C GLN A 33 -0.20 27.17 -5.76
N GLU A 34 0.76 28.00 -5.34
CA GLU A 34 1.75 27.63 -4.33
C GLU A 34 1.10 27.35 -2.97
N ALA A 35 0.15 28.16 -2.50
CA ALA A 35 -0.51 27.98 -1.21
C ALA A 35 -1.45 26.76 -1.16
N GLU A 36 -2.12 26.42 -2.27
CA GLU A 36 -2.96 25.23 -2.40
C GLU A 36 -2.11 23.94 -2.48
N LEU A 37 -0.97 24.01 -3.18
CA LEU A 37 0.04 22.95 -3.20
C LEU A 37 0.73 22.76 -1.84
N LEU A 38 0.94 23.84 -1.07
CA LEU A 38 1.63 23.81 0.22
C LEU A 38 0.83 23.06 1.30
N ARG A 39 -0.51 23.11 1.27
CA ARG A 39 -1.34 22.37 2.24
C ARG A 39 -1.38 20.88 1.93
N THR A 40 -1.51 20.51 0.67
CA THR A 40 -1.64 19.10 0.27
C THR A 40 -0.33 18.35 0.46
N LYS A 41 0.81 18.93 0.05
CA LYS A 41 2.13 18.29 0.20
C LYS A 41 2.52 18.11 1.66
N ASP A 42 2.29 19.12 2.50
CA ASP A 42 2.59 19.02 3.94
C ASP A 42 1.69 18.00 4.65
N ILE A 43 0.40 17.89 4.28
CA ILE A 43 -0.49 16.85 4.80
C ILE A 43 0.05 15.46 4.43
N ILE A 44 0.55 15.28 3.22
CA ILE A 44 1.06 13.99 2.73
C ILE A 44 2.41 13.62 3.37
N SER A 45 3.30 14.60 3.56
CA SER A 45 4.69 14.35 4.02
C SER A 45 4.87 14.42 5.54
N LYS A 46 4.00 15.12 6.29
CA LYS A 46 4.11 15.29 7.74
C LYS A 46 3.05 14.52 8.54
N SER A 47 2.07 13.91 7.88
CA SER A 47 1.10 13.04 8.54
C SER A 47 1.74 11.68 8.89
N PRO A 48 1.46 11.08 10.06
CA PRO A 48 1.85 9.71 10.36
C PRO A 48 1.09 8.68 9.51
N GLN A 49 0.10 9.12 8.73
CA GLN A 49 -0.69 8.31 7.82
C GLN A 49 -0.49 8.81 6.38
N HIS A 50 -0.12 7.92 5.49
CA HIS A 50 0.10 8.17 4.08
C HIS A 50 -0.95 7.42 3.25
N ASP A 51 -1.87 8.17 2.64
CA ASP A 51 -2.89 7.62 1.74
C ASP A 51 -2.25 7.29 0.39
N VAL A 52 -2.37 6.04 -0.09
CA VAL A 52 -1.74 5.62 -1.34
C VAL A 52 -2.19 6.40 -2.58
N ARG A 53 -3.41 6.98 -2.58
CA ARG A 53 -3.92 7.77 -3.70
C ARG A 53 -3.18 9.10 -3.83
N ALA A 54 -2.65 9.63 -2.73
CA ALA A 54 -1.82 10.81 -2.75
C ALA A 54 -0.48 10.59 -3.47
N TYR A 55 -0.08 9.32 -3.64
CA TYR A 55 1.10 8.89 -4.38
C TYR A 55 0.75 8.36 -5.78
N GLY A 56 -0.52 8.48 -6.20
CA GLY A 56 -0.96 8.13 -7.55
C GLY A 56 -1.60 6.75 -7.71
N ALA A 57 -1.87 6.02 -6.61
CA ALA A 57 -2.62 4.77 -6.70
C ALA A 57 -4.07 5.06 -7.10
N ILE A 58 -4.59 4.31 -8.07
CA ILE A 58 -5.94 4.48 -8.61
C ILE A 58 -6.92 3.56 -7.88
N GLY A 59 -6.56 2.30 -7.63
CA GLY A 59 -7.44 1.36 -6.92
C GLY A 59 -8.65 0.91 -7.74
N ASP A 60 -8.52 0.82 -9.06
CA ASP A 60 -9.60 0.46 -10.01
C ASP A 60 -9.63 -1.04 -10.39
N GLY A 61 -8.68 -1.84 -9.90
CA GLY A 61 -8.51 -3.25 -10.23
C GLY A 61 -7.90 -3.53 -11.60
N ALA A 62 -7.61 -2.49 -12.39
CA ALA A 62 -7.05 -2.59 -13.73
C ALA A 62 -5.62 -2.06 -13.79
N THR A 63 -5.39 -0.89 -13.21
CA THR A 63 -4.12 -0.17 -13.14
C THR A 63 -3.14 -0.88 -12.21
N ASP A 64 -1.88 -1.00 -12.62
CA ASP A 64 -0.82 -1.47 -11.72
C ASP A 64 -0.41 -0.34 -10.77
N ASP A 65 -0.86 -0.44 -9.53
CA ASP A 65 -0.65 0.54 -8.47
C ASP A 65 0.69 0.35 -7.73
N TYR A 66 1.51 -0.63 -8.15
CA TYR A 66 2.75 -1.00 -7.44
C TYR A 66 3.66 0.20 -7.14
N THR A 67 3.93 1.05 -8.14
CA THR A 67 4.87 2.18 -8.00
C THR A 67 4.37 3.17 -6.93
N ALA A 68 3.10 3.56 -7.00
CA ALA A 68 2.49 4.47 -6.04
C ALA A 68 2.51 3.89 -4.60
N ILE A 69 2.20 2.59 -4.46
CA ILE A 69 2.23 1.91 -3.17
C ILE A 69 3.67 1.86 -2.63
N ASN A 70 4.65 1.55 -3.47
CA ASN A 70 6.06 1.48 -3.07
C ASN A 70 6.63 2.84 -2.66
N ASP A 71 6.24 3.91 -3.36
CA ASP A 71 6.60 5.27 -2.98
C ASP A 71 5.98 5.67 -1.64
N THR A 72 4.72 5.26 -1.40
CA THR A 72 4.03 5.46 -0.12
C THR A 72 4.73 4.70 1.02
N LEU A 73 5.14 3.46 0.79
CA LEU A 73 5.91 2.64 1.75
C LEU A 73 7.25 3.30 2.10
N THR A 74 7.92 3.89 1.11
CA THR A 74 9.18 4.61 1.30
C THR A 74 8.96 5.88 2.14
N ALA A 75 7.87 6.61 1.89
CA ALA A 75 7.53 7.80 2.68
C ALA A 75 7.13 7.47 4.13
N ALA A 76 6.48 6.33 4.35
CA ALA A 76 6.03 5.89 5.67
C ALA A 76 7.12 5.34 6.60
N THR A 77 8.37 5.24 6.12
CA THR A 77 9.51 4.70 6.89
C THR A 77 9.60 5.33 8.31
N ASN A 78 10.09 4.54 9.29
CA ASN A 78 10.11 4.87 10.74
C ASN A 78 8.78 4.70 11.50
N GLY A 79 7.94 3.74 11.12
CA GLY A 79 6.73 3.39 11.88
C GLY A 79 5.45 4.12 11.45
N GLY A 80 5.44 4.72 10.26
CA GLY A 80 4.26 5.32 9.66
C GLY A 80 3.19 4.29 9.27
N THR A 81 2.00 4.78 8.99
CA THR A 81 0.88 3.98 8.51
C THR A 81 0.61 4.30 7.05
N VAL A 82 0.64 3.29 6.19
CA VAL A 82 0.15 3.36 4.81
C VAL A 82 -1.32 2.98 4.81
N VAL A 83 -2.16 3.90 4.34
CA VAL A 83 -3.61 3.76 4.31
C VAL A 83 -4.04 3.41 2.89
N PHE A 84 -4.83 2.35 2.78
CA PHE A 84 -5.53 1.93 1.57
C PHE A 84 -7.00 2.26 1.74
N PRO A 85 -7.50 3.36 1.17
CA PRO A 85 -8.94 3.61 1.04
C PRO A 85 -9.64 2.46 0.32
N ILE A 86 -10.97 2.39 0.44
CA ILE A 86 -11.77 1.39 -0.29
C ILE A 86 -11.41 1.45 -1.78
N GLY A 87 -11.09 0.29 -2.36
CA GLY A 87 -10.58 0.19 -3.73
C GLY A 87 -9.88 -1.14 -3.99
N HIS A 88 -9.64 -1.42 -5.26
CA HIS A 88 -8.98 -2.62 -5.76
C HIS A 88 -7.59 -2.26 -6.30
N TYR A 89 -6.56 -2.46 -5.49
CA TYR A 89 -5.19 -2.08 -5.82
C TYR A 89 -4.42 -3.27 -6.36
N LYS A 90 -4.16 -3.25 -7.67
CA LYS A 90 -3.43 -4.33 -8.33
C LYS A 90 -1.93 -4.08 -8.27
N HIS A 91 -1.14 -5.12 -8.04
CA HIS A 91 0.31 -5.03 -8.11
C HIS A 91 0.92 -6.29 -8.72
N GLY A 92 1.87 -6.12 -9.65
CA GLY A 92 2.59 -7.23 -10.29
C GLY A 92 3.86 -7.66 -9.54
N THR A 93 4.35 -6.82 -8.63
CA THR A 93 5.61 -7.02 -7.89
C THR A 93 5.34 -7.15 -6.40
N LYS A 94 6.16 -7.98 -5.71
CA LYS A 94 6.06 -8.18 -4.26
C LYS A 94 6.20 -6.86 -3.50
N LEU A 95 5.27 -6.61 -2.57
CA LEU A 95 5.36 -5.52 -1.61
C LEU A 95 6.17 -5.96 -0.40
N THR A 96 7.32 -5.33 -0.20
CA THR A 96 8.14 -5.52 1.01
C THR A 96 7.79 -4.43 2.00
N ILE A 97 7.18 -4.79 3.13
CA ILE A 97 6.73 -3.84 4.14
C ILE A 97 7.89 -3.51 5.07
N PRO A 98 8.33 -2.23 5.17
CA PRO A 98 9.46 -1.89 6.01
C PRO A 98 9.18 -2.13 7.49
N LYS A 99 10.26 -2.28 8.26
CA LYS A 99 10.23 -2.39 9.71
C LYS A 99 9.32 -1.33 10.37
N GLY A 100 8.42 -1.80 11.23
CA GLY A 100 7.49 -0.98 12.00
C GLY A 100 6.35 -0.33 11.20
N VAL A 101 6.34 -0.44 9.87
CA VAL A 101 5.30 0.17 9.04
C VAL A 101 4.00 -0.63 9.15
N LYS A 102 2.89 0.09 9.24
CA LYS A 102 1.54 -0.50 9.21
C LYS A 102 0.91 -0.31 7.84
N LEU A 103 0.39 -1.39 7.25
CA LEU A 103 -0.63 -1.31 6.21
C LEU A 103 -2.03 -1.37 6.84
N LYS A 104 -2.89 -0.42 6.48
CA LYS A 104 -4.26 -0.34 6.99
C LYS A 104 -5.27 -0.17 5.87
N GLY A 105 -6.26 -1.06 5.82
CA GLY A 105 -7.47 -0.89 4.99
C GLY A 105 -8.71 -0.51 5.80
N TYR A 106 -9.86 -0.52 5.14
CA TYR A 106 -11.16 -0.15 5.72
C TYR A 106 -12.13 -1.33 5.90
N SER A 107 -11.81 -2.52 5.41
CA SER A 107 -12.60 -3.75 5.60
C SER A 107 -11.85 -4.95 5.01
N HIS A 108 -12.02 -6.12 5.64
CA HIS A 108 -11.49 -7.41 5.19
C HIS A 108 -12.60 -8.40 4.79
N HIS A 109 -13.82 -7.89 4.52
CA HIS A 109 -14.98 -8.72 4.18
C HIS A 109 -14.90 -9.31 2.78
N PHE A 110 -15.50 -10.50 2.62
CA PHE A 110 -15.43 -11.35 1.44
C PHE A 110 -16.51 -11.02 0.36
N ALA A 111 -17.27 -9.94 0.51
CA ALA A 111 -18.33 -9.59 -0.45
C ALA A 111 -17.72 -9.05 -1.76
N ALA A 112 -18.30 -9.46 -2.88
CA ALA A 112 -17.72 -9.41 -4.23
C ALA A 112 -17.71 -8.02 -4.91
N SER A 113 -17.74 -6.91 -4.16
CA SER A 113 -17.76 -5.57 -4.74
C SER A 113 -17.41 -4.54 -3.68
N ASP A 114 -16.44 -3.68 -3.96
CA ASP A 114 -16.23 -2.30 -3.44
C ASP A 114 -16.43 -2.03 -1.94
N GLU A 115 -16.50 -3.04 -1.08
CA GLU A 115 -16.82 -2.89 0.35
C GLU A 115 -15.55 -2.80 1.23
N GLY A 116 -14.36 -2.87 0.64
CA GLY A 116 -13.10 -2.89 1.38
C GLY A 116 -11.86 -2.59 0.56
N SER A 117 -10.71 -2.72 1.20
CA SER A 117 -9.39 -2.45 0.60
C SER A 117 -8.81 -3.76 0.11
N LYS A 118 -8.90 -4.01 -1.21
CA LYS A 118 -8.39 -5.22 -1.85
C LYS A 118 -7.00 -4.96 -2.43
N LEU A 119 -6.02 -5.77 -2.08
CA LEU A 119 -4.71 -5.81 -2.73
C LEU A 119 -4.67 -7.08 -3.60
N GLU A 120 -4.55 -6.92 -4.91
CA GLU A 120 -4.53 -8.02 -5.87
C GLU A 120 -3.11 -8.24 -6.41
N TYR A 121 -2.50 -9.36 -6.02
CA TYR A 121 -1.20 -9.76 -6.51
C TYR A 121 -1.32 -10.63 -7.77
N THR A 122 -0.60 -10.23 -8.81
CA THR A 122 -0.60 -10.92 -10.11
C THR A 122 0.75 -11.49 -10.55
N GLY A 123 1.79 -11.34 -9.70
CA GLY A 123 3.13 -11.87 -9.96
C GLY A 123 3.34 -13.32 -9.50
N ALA A 124 4.61 -13.71 -9.37
CA ALA A 124 5.03 -15.03 -8.88
C ALA A 124 5.58 -14.98 -7.45
N GLY A 125 5.46 -16.07 -6.68
CA GLY A 125 5.90 -16.11 -5.28
C GLY A 125 4.92 -15.43 -4.31
N PHE A 126 5.42 -14.83 -3.23
CA PHE A 126 4.60 -14.11 -2.25
C PHE A 126 4.28 -12.69 -2.73
N GLY A 127 3.01 -12.29 -2.61
CA GLY A 127 2.59 -10.93 -2.96
C GLY A 127 2.99 -9.88 -1.92
N ILE A 128 2.97 -10.25 -0.64
CA ILE A 128 3.37 -9.36 0.46
C ILE A 128 4.40 -10.08 1.33
N GLN A 129 5.45 -9.37 1.70
CA GLN A 129 6.42 -9.81 2.70
C GLN A 129 6.56 -8.74 3.77
N THR A 130 6.37 -9.13 5.03
CA THR A 130 6.54 -8.23 6.17
C THR A 130 8.01 -8.12 6.60
N ASP A 131 8.28 -7.23 7.55
CA ASP A 131 9.54 -7.17 8.30
C ASP A 131 9.22 -6.93 9.79
N ASP A 132 10.26 -6.82 10.62
CA ASP A 132 10.17 -6.60 12.06
C ASP A 132 9.07 -5.58 12.45
N CYS A 133 8.19 -5.97 13.37
CA CYS A 133 7.14 -5.14 13.95
C CYS A 133 6.16 -4.51 12.94
N SER A 134 6.19 -4.91 11.67
CA SER A 134 5.24 -4.41 10.67
C SER A 134 3.86 -5.04 10.88
N ILE A 135 2.82 -4.31 10.47
CA ILE A 135 1.43 -4.68 10.75
C ILE A 135 0.63 -4.68 9.46
N LEU A 136 -0.16 -5.72 9.23
CA LEU A 136 -1.21 -5.78 8.21
C LEU A 136 -2.57 -5.77 8.92
N GLU A 137 -3.46 -4.84 8.58
CA GLU A 137 -4.71 -4.65 9.31
C GLU A 137 -5.86 -4.26 8.38
N ASN A 138 -7.01 -4.94 8.47
CA ASN A 138 -8.24 -4.62 7.73
C ASN A 138 -8.09 -4.67 6.19
N LEU A 139 -7.37 -5.66 5.68
CA LEU A 139 -7.11 -5.85 4.24
C LEU A 139 -7.72 -7.15 3.71
N THR A 140 -8.18 -7.12 2.47
CA THR A 140 -8.34 -8.33 1.66
C THR A 140 -7.13 -8.45 0.73
N ILE A 141 -6.44 -9.58 0.79
CA ILE A 141 -5.24 -9.87 0.00
C ILE A 141 -5.58 -11.02 -0.93
N GLU A 142 -5.61 -10.74 -2.22
CA GLU A 142 -5.93 -11.70 -3.27
C GLU A 142 -4.67 -12.08 -4.04
N SER A 143 -4.42 -13.38 -4.19
CA SER A 143 -3.26 -13.89 -4.91
C SER A 143 -3.54 -15.27 -5.48
N ASN A 144 -3.28 -15.47 -6.78
CA ASN A 144 -3.26 -16.81 -7.38
C ASN A 144 -1.90 -17.52 -7.24
N ALA A 145 -0.89 -16.82 -6.72
CA ALA A 145 0.40 -17.36 -6.30
C ALA A 145 0.38 -17.61 -4.78
N SER A 146 1.40 -17.18 -4.05
CA SER A 146 1.37 -17.17 -2.58
C SER A 146 0.91 -15.80 -2.06
N GLY A 147 0.21 -15.78 -0.93
CA GLY A 147 -0.36 -14.56 -0.36
C GLY A 147 0.67 -13.75 0.42
N VAL A 148 0.85 -14.08 1.70
CA VAL A 148 1.66 -13.32 2.66
C VAL A 148 2.80 -14.17 3.19
N ALA A 149 4.02 -13.64 3.16
CA ALA A 149 5.12 -14.10 3.99
C ALA A 149 5.19 -13.20 5.22
N LEU A 150 4.72 -13.71 6.36
CA LEU A 150 5.09 -13.14 7.65
C LEU A 150 6.57 -13.44 7.85
N TYR A 151 7.35 -12.38 7.94
CA TYR A 151 8.81 -12.35 8.00
C TYR A 151 9.23 -11.26 8.99
N GLY A 152 10.39 -11.46 9.62
CA GLY A 152 10.88 -10.65 10.73
C GLY A 152 10.25 -10.99 12.09
N SER A 153 10.65 -10.27 13.13
CA SER A 153 10.18 -10.48 14.50
C SER A 153 8.96 -9.60 14.82
N GLN A 154 7.97 -10.16 15.51
CA GLN A 154 6.78 -9.45 16.01
C GLN A 154 5.91 -8.80 14.91
N ALA A 155 5.97 -9.30 13.68
CA ALA A 155 5.04 -8.90 12.64
C ALA A 155 3.62 -9.39 12.97
N VAL A 156 2.62 -8.56 12.74
CA VAL A 156 1.22 -8.87 13.06
C VAL A 156 0.35 -8.72 11.84
N MET A 157 -0.37 -9.77 11.49
CA MET A 157 -1.48 -9.68 10.56
C MET A 157 -2.77 -9.88 11.35
N ARG A 158 -3.69 -8.91 11.26
CA ARG A 158 -4.96 -9.00 11.97
C ARG A 158 -6.12 -8.50 11.15
N ASP A 159 -7.30 -9.06 11.40
CA ASP A 159 -8.53 -8.62 10.73
C ASP A 159 -8.32 -8.59 9.21
N CYS A 160 -7.74 -9.65 8.65
CA CYS A 160 -7.37 -9.72 7.24
C CYS A 160 -7.89 -11.01 6.61
N THR A 161 -8.27 -10.93 5.34
CA THR A 161 -8.64 -12.07 4.52
C THR A 161 -7.57 -12.31 3.47
N VAL A 162 -6.98 -13.50 3.42
CA VAL A 162 -6.04 -13.92 2.37
C VAL A 162 -6.72 -14.99 1.53
N THR A 163 -6.86 -14.76 0.24
CA THR A 163 -7.63 -15.65 -0.66
C THR A 163 -6.95 -15.79 -2.01
N ALA A 164 -7.02 -17.00 -2.58
CA ALA A 164 -6.87 -17.19 -4.02
C ALA A 164 -8.24 -17.20 -4.70
N ALA A 165 -8.28 -17.03 -6.03
CA ALA A 165 -9.49 -17.31 -6.78
C ALA A 165 -9.87 -18.80 -6.64
N TYR A 166 -11.16 -19.10 -6.78
CA TYR A 166 -11.65 -20.44 -6.46
C TYR A 166 -11.10 -21.47 -7.45
N GLY A 167 -10.39 -22.47 -6.95
CA GLY A 167 -9.81 -23.53 -7.78
C GLY A 167 -8.54 -23.15 -8.55
N THR A 168 -8.01 -21.92 -8.37
CA THR A 168 -6.81 -21.43 -9.05
C THR A 168 -5.55 -21.46 -8.19
N GLY A 169 -5.67 -21.73 -6.88
CA GLY A 169 -4.52 -21.97 -6.00
C GLY A 169 -3.77 -23.20 -6.49
N GLY A 170 -2.76 -22.99 -7.33
CA GLY A 170 -1.96 -24.05 -7.94
C GLY A 170 -1.29 -24.94 -6.90
N ALA A 171 -0.83 -26.12 -7.35
CA ALA A 171 0.01 -26.98 -6.51
C ALA A 171 1.21 -26.17 -5.97
N GLY A 172 1.43 -26.21 -4.65
CA GLY A 172 2.52 -25.50 -3.99
C GLY A 172 2.25 -24.04 -3.58
N THR A 173 1.04 -23.52 -3.80
CA THR A 173 0.66 -22.17 -3.33
C THR A 173 0.45 -22.15 -1.81
N ILE A 174 0.90 -21.07 -1.16
CA ILE A 174 0.78 -20.86 0.28
C ILE A 174 -0.01 -19.58 0.54
N GLY A 175 -1.06 -19.67 1.35
CA GLY A 175 -1.83 -18.49 1.76
C GLY A 175 -1.00 -17.57 2.64
N VAL A 176 -0.59 -18.07 3.81
CA VAL A 176 0.29 -17.35 4.74
C VAL A 176 1.45 -18.26 5.16
N GLN A 177 2.68 -17.75 5.07
CA GLN A 177 3.87 -18.43 5.57
C GLN A 177 4.46 -17.65 6.73
N PHE A 178 4.76 -18.33 7.84
CA PHE A 178 5.70 -17.82 8.83
C PHE A 178 7.10 -18.27 8.40
N SER A 179 7.91 -17.31 7.96
CA SER A 179 9.10 -17.54 7.14
C SER A 179 10.40 -17.16 7.85
N ASP A 180 11.49 -17.80 7.45
CA ASP A 180 12.89 -17.48 7.78
C ASP A 180 13.68 -16.93 6.58
N GLY A 181 12.98 -16.47 5.55
CA GLY A 181 13.59 -15.81 4.37
C GLY A 181 14.19 -16.76 3.35
N GLN A 182 14.62 -17.96 3.74
CA GLN A 182 15.16 -18.99 2.84
C GLN A 182 14.86 -20.41 3.35
N ASP A 183 14.27 -21.27 2.50
CA ASP A 183 14.18 -22.73 2.72
C ASP A 183 15.54 -23.43 2.44
N THR A 184 16.65 -22.67 2.43
CA THR A 184 18.00 -23.20 2.19
C THR A 184 18.81 -23.15 3.47
N ALA A 185 19.30 -24.32 3.89
CA ALA A 185 20.06 -24.55 5.12
C ALA A 185 21.26 -23.58 5.24
N GLY A 186 21.10 -22.57 6.10
CA GLY A 186 22.09 -21.57 6.48
C GLY A 186 21.53 -20.76 7.65
N THR A 187 22.38 -20.10 8.45
CA THR A 187 21.92 -19.23 9.55
C THR A 187 20.87 -18.26 9.02
N PRO A 188 19.63 -18.28 9.54
CA PRO A 188 18.53 -17.56 8.91
C PRO A 188 18.73 -16.06 9.06
N ASP A 189 18.78 -15.36 7.92
CA ASP A 189 18.58 -13.92 7.91
C ASP A 189 17.11 -13.67 8.31
N ASN A 190 16.93 -13.13 9.52
CA ASN A 190 15.68 -12.67 10.13
C ASN A 190 14.48 -13.66 10.17
N PRO A 191 14.47 -14.63 11.11
CA PRO A 191 13.38 -15.59 11.30
C PRO A 191 12.07 -14.93 11.75
N SER A 192 10.94 -15.58 11.44
CA SER A 192 9.65 -15.22 12.02
C SER A 192 9.58 -15.58 13.49
N TYR A 193 9.85 -14.61 14.36
CA TYR A 193 9.74 -14.78 15.81
C TYR A 193 8.58 -13.99 16.38
N TYR A 194 7.75 -14.64 17.20
CA TYR A 194 6.66 -13.96 17.92
C TYR A 194 5.68 -13.20 17.02
N CYS A 195 5.56 -13.60 15.76
CA CYS A 195 4.58 -13.07 14.83
C CYS A 195 3.19 -13.60 15.17
N ALA A 196 2.18 -12.83 14.76
CA ALA A 196 0.79 -13.11 15.08
C ALA A 196 -0.10 -13.07 13.84
N MET A 197 -1.00 -14.04 13.75
CA MET A 197 -2.20 -13.94 12.92
C MET A 197 -3.43 -13.89 13.83
N GLU A 198 -4.17 -12.80 13.80
CA GLU A 198 -5.31 -12.57 14.71
C GLU A 198 -6.58 -12.27 13.92
N ASN A 199 -7.68 -12.99 14.18
CA ASN A 199 -8.95 -12.77 13.49
C ASN A 199 -8.81 -12.74 11.95
N CYS A 200 -7.96 -13.63 11.42
CA CYS A 200 -7.68 -13.71 9.99
C CYS A 200 -8.37 -14.91 9.36
N ARG A 201 -8.71 -14.76 8.08
CA ARG A 201 -9.26 -15.85 7.25
C ARG A 201 -8.31 -16.18 6.13
N VAL A 202 -7.97 -17.45 5.95
CA VAL A 202 -7.14 -17.92 4.84
C VAL A 202 -7.87 -19.01 4.07
N ARG A 203 -7.96 -18.89 2.75
CA ARG A 203 -8.73 -19.84 1.94
C ARG A 203 -8.21 -19.98 0.51
N SER A 204 -8.61 -21.08 -0.13
CA SER A 204 -8.38 -21.36 -1.57
C SER A 204 -6.93 -21.62 -2.00
N PHE A 205 -5.98 -21.69 -1.07
CA PHE A 205 -4.59 -22.10 -1.34
C PHE A 205 -4.40 -23.62 -1.20
N ALA A 206 -3.32 -24.14 -1.79
CA ALA A 206 -2.93 -25.55 -1.61
C ALA A 206 -2.52 -25.83 -0.15
N ILE A 207 -1.71 -24.94 0.43
CA ILE A 207 -1.41 -24.87 1.86
C ILE A 207 -1.96 -23.54 2.36
N GLN A 208 -2.84 -23.55 3.36
CA GLN A 208 -3.38 -22.29 3.88
C GLN A 208 -2.36 -21.58 4.73
N VAL A 209 -1.77 -22.28 5.69
CA VAL A 209 -0.70 -21.73 6.52
C VAL A 209 0.49 -22.70 6.57
N LYS A 210 1.69 -22.16 6.35
CA LYS A 210 2.95 -22.91 6.45
C LYS A 210 3.84 -22.33 7.55
N MET A 211 4.40 -23.19 8.39
CA MET A 211 5.41 -22.82 9.38
C MET A 211 6.77 -23.41 8.95
N LEU A 212 7.78 -22.56 8.80
CA LEU A 212 9.15 -23.01 8.50
C LEU A 212 9.94 -23.37 9.77
N ARG A 213 11.09 -24.05 9.59
CA ARG A 213 11.89 -24.67 10.64
C ARG A 213 12.33 -23.73 11.76
N TYR A 214 12.48 -22.42 11.47
CA TYR A 214 12.90 -21.41 12.44
C TYR A 214 11.80 -20.39 12.81
N ALA A 215 10.54 -20.72 12.54
CA ALA A 215 9.37 -19.89 12.87
C ALA A 215 8.89 -20.10 14.32
N ASN A 216 9.67 -19.63 15.31
CA ASN A 216 9.40 -19.91 16.73
C ASN A 216 8.54 -18.85 17.43
N GLY A 217 7.71 -19.29 18.38
CA GLY A 217 6.92 -18.38 19.24
C GLY A 217 5.77 -17.67 18.53
N ASN A 218 5.47 -18.04 17.28
CA ASN A 218 4.36 -17.50 16.50
C ASN A 218 3.03 -18.06 17.00
N TYR A 219 1.96 -17.28 16.86
CA TYR A 219 0.63 -17.71 17.27
C TYR A 219 -0.46 -17.29 16.28
N ILE A 220 -1.47 -18.14 16.20
CA ILE A 220 -2.69 -17.90 15.43
C ILE A 220 -3.83 -17.85 16.44
N ARG A 221 -4.59 -16.75 16.44
CA ARG A 221 -5.73 -16.53 17.33
C ARG A 221 -6.98 -16.22 16.53
N ASN A 222 -8.08 -16.92 16.86
CA ASN A 222 -9.40 -16.67 16.28
C ASN A 222 -9.42 -16.68 14.74
N GLY A 223 -8.60 -17.53 14.11
CA GLY A 223 -8.52 -17.63 12.64
C GLY A 223 -9.49 -18.67 12.07
N GLN A 224 -9.95 -18.45 10.83
CA GLN A 224 -10.75 -19.42 10.07
C GLN A 224 -9.93 -20.01 8.91
N LEU A 225 -9.75 -21.33 8.94
CA LEU A 225 -9.11 -22.14 7.90
C LEU A 225 -10.17 -23.03 7.25
N HIS A 226 -10.15 -23.15 5.91
CA HIS A 226 -11.26 -23.66 5.10
C HIS A 226 -10.95 -24.96 4.29
N ARG A 227 -9.80 -25.63 4.45
CA ARG A 227 -9.46 -26.88 3.72
C ARG A 227 -8.88 -27.95 4.67
N ALA A 228 -8.27 -29.02 4.16
CA ALA A 228 -7.78 -30.15 4.97
C ALA A 228 -6.24 -30.23 5.06
N ALA A 229 -5.52 -29.46 4.25
CA ALA A 229 -4.05 -29.29 4.29
C ALA A 229 -3.69 -27.93 4.93
N ASP A 230 -4.38 -27.62 6.02
CA ASP A 230 -4.49 -26.26 6.55
C ASP A 230 -3.20 -25.75 7.19
N MET A 231 -2.42 -26.66 7.76
CA MET A 231 -1.17 -26.35 8.46
C MET A 231 -0.13 -27.41 8.09
N THR A 232 1.05 -26.98 7.66
CA THR A 232 2.20 -27.88 7.48
C THR A 232 3.43 -27.29 8.14
N ASN A 233 4.18 -28.12 8.85
CA ASN A 233 5.51 -27.81 9.38
C ASN A 233 6.58 -28.46 8.49
N ALA A 234 7.69 -27.76 8.26
CA ALA A 234 8.87 -28.27 7.55
C ALA A 234 9.84 -29.03 8.47
#